data_AF-A0A0F8YQL2-F1
#
_entry.id   AF-A0A0F8YQL2-F1
#
_cell.length_a   1.000
_cell.length_b   1.000
_cell.length_c   1.000
_cell.angle_alpha   90.00
_cell.angle_beta   90.00
_cell.angle_gamma   90.00
#
_symmetry.space_group_name_H-M   'P 1'
#
loop_
_entity.id
_entity.type
_entity.pdbx_description
1 polymer ?
#
loop_
_entity_poly.entity_id
_entity_poly.type
_entity_poly.pdbx_seq_one_letter_code
_entity_poly.pdbx_strand_id
1 'polypeptide(L)'
;THLSGLHVAGVPVLPGMAGLGIVAFRNVYFVDNKRGSDGETGLGIDVPFKTVQKAIDTVQDEDTIIVMKGTGSYNEKLTTGQNIRHAAMVAGRGRNVTLAGASHMALPYNSPQLYNVDSSEYTLFVRSPAWRITGFRIVADAGAPRGLLAEMAQAANTADTNWATGLQIDHCTFYGYVDTSNGGLLISALGDLKVYHCLFGGFGSSSLAALGNETGSLVTTPPFTNSQAQIRDCNFSDSKFNIVVPFSGAVILDNLVGTQNGTNALAVLGGIDLLGGGGNNVVSKNVLGGTWETGGMYRQAANSDDWSGNIVQGGVVTGMINPPFTSSKPNQ
;
A
#
# COMPACT_ATOMS: atom_id res chain seq x y z
N THR A 1 -6.30 -24.53 -27.83
CA THR A 1 -5.93 -25.38 -26.68
C THR A 1 -6.41 -24.70 -25.42
N HIS A 2 -7.56 -25.14 -24.90
CA HIS A 2 -8.22 -24.58 -23.72
C HIS A 2 -7.36 -24.83 -22.48
N LEU A 3 -7.04 -23.77 -21.73
CA LEU A 3 -6.52 -23.86 -20.36
C LEU A 3 -7.69 -24.14 -19.39
N SER A 4 -8.40 -25.24 -19.59
CA SER A 4 -9.34 -25.77 -18.60
C SER A 4 -8.52 -26.64 -17.64
N GLY A 5 -7.98 -26.07 -16.55
CA GLY A 5 -7.06 -26.85 -15.72
C GLY A 5 -6.68 -26.34 -14.33
N LEU A 6 -7.15 -25.17 -13.90
CA LEU A 6 -6.90 -24.72 -12.53
C LEU A 6 -8.20 -24.71 -11.72
N HIS A 7 -8.62 -25.90 -11.27
CA HIS A 7 -9.40 -26.06 -10.04
C HIS A 7 -8.39 -26.11 -8.90
N VAL A 8 -8.13 -25.00 -8.22
CA VAL A 8 -7.05 -24.92 -7.23
C VAL A 8 -7.65 -24.77 -5.84
N ALA A 9 -8.01 -25.92 -5.25
CA ALA A 9 -8.06 -26.09 -3.80
C ALA A 9 -6.62 -26.22 -3.26
N GLY A 10 -5.82 -25.20 -3.60
CA GLY A 10 -4.42 -25.05 -3.25
C GLY A 10 -3.41 -25.51 -4.30
N VAL A 11 -2.29 -24.79 -4.39
CA VAL A 11 -1.18 -25.10 -5.32
C VAL A 11 -0.18 -26.01 -4.62
N PRO A 12 -0.07 -27.31 -4.95
CA PRO A 12 0.94 -28.17 -4.33
C PRO A 12 2.34 -27.68 -4.68
N VAL A 13 3.23 -27.56 -3.68
CA VAL A 13 4.63 -27.15 -3.90
C VAL A 13 5.40 -28.20 -4.70
N LEU A 14 4.95 -29.46 -4.68
CA LEU A 14 5.52 -30.57 -5.43
C LEU A 14 4.41 -31.36 -6.14
N PRO A 15 4.49 -31.59 -7.47
CA PRO A 15 3.52 -32.43 -8.19
C PRO A 15 3.55 -33.86 -7.63
N GLY A 16 2.37 -34.40 -7.29
CA GLY A 16 2.21 -35.77 -6.79
C GLY A 16 2.13 -35.94 -5.26
N MET A 17 2.17 -34.85 -4.48
CA MET A 17 2.15 -34.89 -3.01
C MET A 17 0.83 -34.39 -2.37
N ALA A 18 -0.32 -34.67 -2.99
CA ALA A 18 -1.65 -34.24 -2.53
C ALA A 18 -2.04 -34.71 -1.10
N GLY A 19 -1.20 -35.48 -0.41
CA GLY A 19 -1.43 -35.98 0.96
C GLY A 19 -0.43 -35.51 2.03
N LEU A 20 0.57 -34.68 1.68
CA LEU A 20 1.61 -34.25 2.65
C LEU A 20 1.42 -32.82 3.21
N GLY A 21 0.35 -32.14 2.80
CA GLY A 21 -0.06 -30.86 3.40
C GLY A 21 0.82 -29.65 3.07
N ILE A 22 1.83 -29.78 2.20
CA ILE A 22 2.66 -28.65 1.76
C ILE A 22 2.02 -28.02 0.51
N VAL A 23 1.26 -26.95 0.72
CA VAL A 23 0.53 -26.22 -0.31
C VAL A 23 1.05 -24.77 -0.32
N ALA A 24 1.43 -24.24 -1.49
CA ALA A 24 1.99 -22.90 -1.65
C ALA A 24 0.97 -21.79 -1.36
N PHE A 25 -0.31 -22.09 -1.57
CA PHE A 25 -1.48 -21.26 -1.27
C PHE A 25 -2.60 -22.21 -0.89
N ARG A 26 -3.34 -21.97 0.20
CA ARG A 26 -4.33 -22.95 0.69
C ARG A 26 -5.51 -23.10 -0.28
N ASN A 27 -6.21 -22.02 -0.58
CA ASN A 27 -7.13 -21.92 -1.72
C ASN A 27 -6.78 -20.71 -2.57
N VAL A 28 -7.12 -20.78 -3.85
CA VAL A 28 -6.97 -19.67 -4.78
C VAL A 28 -8.35 -19.33 -5.36
N TYR A 29 -8.86 -18.15 -5.03
CA TYR A 29 -10.11 -17.63 -5.57
C TYR A 29 -9.84 -16.70 -6.74
N PHE A 30 -10.59 -16.85 -7.82
CA PHE A 30 -10.52 -16.03 -9.01
C PHE A 30 -11.69 -15.05 -9.06
N VAL A 31 -11.42 -13.82 -9.46
CA VAL A 31 -12.42 -12.77 -9.63
C VAL A 31 -12.35 -12.18 -11.03
N ASP A 32 -13.46 -12.14 -11.76
CA ASP A 32 -13.57 -11.54 -13.10
C ASP A 32 -14.93 -10.85 -13.23
N ASN A 33 -14.96 -9.52 -13.26
CA ASN A 33 -16.22 -8.76 -13.34
C ASN A 33 -16.95 -8.89 -14.70
N LYS A 34 -16.30 -9.45 -15.73
CA LYS A 34 -16.86 -9.65 -17.07
C LYS A 34 -17.56 -11.00 -17.18
N ARG A 35 -16.95 -12.05 -16.63
CA ARG A 35 -17.37 -13.45 -16.82
C ARG A 35 -17.87 -14.13 -15.55
N GLY A 36 -17.57 -13.57 -14.38
CA GLY A 36 -17.88 -14.16 -13.10
C GLY A 36 -19.30 -13.91 -12.62
N SER A 37 -19.68 -14.68 -11.61
CA SER A 37 -20.94 -14.58 -10.87
C SER A 37 -20.67 -14.83 -9.39
N ASP A 38 -21.27 -14.04 -8.51
CA ASP A 38 -21.09 -14.20 -7.05
C ASP A 38 -21.87 -15.41 -6.48
N GLY A 39 -22.65 -16.10 -7.32
CA GLY A 39 -23.21 -17.41 -7.03
C GLY A 39 -22.25 -18.57 -7.30
N GLU A 40 -21.11 -18.32 -7.96
CA GLU A 40 -20.09 -19.34 -8.23
C GLU A 40 -19.19 -19.60 -7.01
N THR A 41 -18.31 -20.59 -7.13
CA THR A 41 -17.38 -20.95 -6.04
C THR A 41 -16.12 -20.09 -6.00
N GLY A 42 -15.75 -19.45 -7.12
CA GLY A 42 -14.50 -18.72 -7.26
C GLY A 42 -13.25 -19.61 -7.36
N LEU A 43 -13.33 -20.93 -7.19
CA LEU A 43 -12.14 -21.82 -7.09
C LEU A 43 -11.50 -22.19 -8.44
N GLY A 44 -11.92 -21.53 -9.52
CA GLY A 44 -11.35 -21.71 -10.85
C GLY A 44 -11.66 -20.54 -11.78
N ILE A 45 -10.82 -20.39 -12.81
CA ILE A 45 -10.93 -19.30 -13.80
C ILE A 45 -12.22 -19.35 -14.63
N ASP A 46 -12.81 -20.54 -14.77
CA ASP A 46 -14.06 -20.77 -15.52
C ASP A 46 -15.31 -20.56 -14.64
N VAL A 47 -15.15 -20.49 -13.32
CA VAL A 47 -16.21 -20.23 -12.33
C VAL A 47 -15.79 -19.12 -11.34
N PRO A 48 -15.34 -17.93 -11.83
CA PRO A 48 -14.83 -16.89 -10.96
C PRO A 48 -15.97 -16.14 -10.25
N PHE A 49 -15.67 -15.54 -9.10
CA PHE A 49 -16.55 -14.53 -8.51
C PHE A 49 -16.66 -13.31 -9.44
N LYS A 50 -17.77 -12.58 -9.34
CA LYS A 50 -17.95 -11.33 -10.09
C LYS A 50 -17.29 -10.16 -9.38
N THR A 51 -17.37 -10.14 -8.05
CA THR A 51 -16.94 -9.02 -7.21
C THR A 51 -15.73 -9.39 -6.35
N VAL A 52 -14.89 -8.39 -6.07
CA VAL A 52 -13.72 -8.57 -5.19
C VAL A 52 -14.20 -8.73 -3.75
N GLN A 53 -15.23 -8.00 -3.34
CA GLN A 53 -15.78 -8.13 -1.98
C GLN A 53 -16.29 -9.55 -1.71
N LYS A 54 -16.92 -10.22 -2.69
CA LYS A 54 -17.36 -11.61 -2.52
C LYS A 54 -16.19 -12.57 -2.22
N ALA A 55 -15.05 -12.38 -2.88
CA ALA A 55 -13.85 -13.15 -2.59
C ALA A 55 -13.32 -12.84 -1.19
N ILE A 56 -13.28 -11.56 -0.81
CA ILE A 56 -12.89 -11.11 0.53
C ILE A 56 -13.78 -11.74 1.61
N ASP A 57 -15.09 -11.84 1.39
CA ASP A 57 -16.07 -12.44 2.30
C ASP A 57 -15.94 -13.97 2.39
N THR A 58 -15.15 -14.59 1.50
CA THR A 58 -15.01 -16.05 1.42
C THR A 58 -13.66 -16.53 1.96
N VAL A 59 -12.59 -15.74 1.78
CA VAL A 59 -11.24 -16.17 2.17
C VAL A 59 -11.10 -16.49 3.66
N GLN A 60 -10.31 -17.52 3.93
CA GLN A 60 -9.81 -17.90 5.25
C GLN A 60 -8.31 -17.58 5.32
N ASP A 61 -7.66 -17.98 6.41
CA ASP A 61 -6.23 -17.71 6.55
C ASP A 61 -5.43 -18.40 5.43
N GLU A 62 -4.42 -17.69 4.94
CA GLU A 62 -3.44 -18.16 3.95
C GLU A 62 -4.03 -18.44 2.56
N ASP A 63 -5.29 -18.06 2.33
CA ASP A 63 -5.91 -18.08 1.00
C ASP A 63 -5.36 -16.95 0.12
N THR A 64 -5.57 -17.09 -1.19
CA THR A 64 -5.19 -16.11 -2.20
C THR A 64 -6.37 -15.73 -3.07
N ILE A 65 -6.45 -14.46 -3.43
CA ILE A 65 -7.43 -13.90 -4.36
C ILE A 65 -6.67 -13.39 -5.58
N ILE A 66 -7.00 -13.91 -6.75
CA ILE A 66 -6.51 -13.45 -8.04
C ILE A 66 -7.62 -12.68 -8.73
N VAL A 67 -7.43 -11.37 -8.86
CA VAL A 67 -8.37 -10.48 -9.54
C VAL A 67 -7.90 -10.28 -10.97
N MET A 68 -8.70 -10.73 -11.93
CA MET A 68 -8.38 -10.62 -13.35
C MET A 68 -8.57 -9.20 -13.85
N LYS A 69 -7.86 -8.82 -14.92
CA LYS A 69 -8.18 -7.59 -15.66
C LYS A 69 -9.52 -7.79 -16.38
N GLY A 70 -10.61 -7.50 -15.70
CA GLY A 70 -11.97 -7.55 -16.24
C GLY A 70 -12.27 -6.39 -17.21
N THR A 71 -13.56 -6.17 -17.48
CA THR A 71 -14.04 -5.02 -18.27
C THR A 71 -14.12 -3.79 -17.39
N GLY A 72 -13.13 -2.90 -17.51
CA GLY A 72 -13.09 -1.64 -16.76
C GLY A 72 -12.56 -1.81 -15.34
N SER A 73 -13.25 -1.16 -14.39
CA SER A 73 -12.89 -1.07 -12.98
C SER A 73 -13.79 -1.93 -12.11
N TYR A 74 -13.25 -2.41 -10.99
CA TYR A 74 -14.01 -2.97 -9.88
C TYR A 74 -14.48 -1.81 -9.02
N ASN A 75 -15.70 -1.34 -9.28
CA ASN A 75 -16.32 -0.23 -8.56
C ASN A 75 -17.02 -0.77 -7.31
N GLU A 76 -16.28 -0.88 -6.21
CA GLU A 76 -16.71 -1.54 -4.99
C GLU A 76 -16.09 -0.86 -3.76
N LYS A 77 -16.87 -0.70 -2.70
CA LYS A 77 -16.31 -0.43 -1.37
C LYS A 77 -15.78 -1.71 -0.75
N LEU A 78 -14.46 -1.88 -0.74
CA LEU A 78 -13.83 -3.10 -0.27
C LEU A 78 -13.46 -3.01 1.21
N THR A 79 -13.78 -4.05 1.97
CA THR A 79 -13.48 -4.13 3.39
C THR A 79 -13.10 -5.55 3.78
N THR A 80 -11.87 -5.77 4.26
CA THR A 80 -11.46 -7.09 4.76
C THR A 80 -12.18 -7.43 6.07
N GLY A 81 -12.23 -8.71 6.42
CA GLY A 81 -12.61 -9.12 7.78
C GLY A 81 -11.78 -8.44 8.85
N GLN A 82 -12.34 -8.36 10.06
CA GLN A 82 -11.57 -7.97 11.26
C GLN A 82 -10.89 -9.21 11.86
N ASN A 83 -9.84 -8.98 12.65
CA ASN A 83 -9.07 -10.06 13.26
C ASN A 83 -9.90 -10.82 14.29
N ILE A 84 -10.08 -12.12 14.03
CA ILE A 84 -10.49 -13.07 15.05
C ILE A 84 -9.21 -13.55 15.75
N ARG A 85 -9.13 -13.38 17.08
CA ARG A 85 -8.09 -14.06 17.89
C ARG A 85 -7.98 -15.52 17.47
N HIS A 86 -6.84 -16.17 17.74
CA HIS A 86 -6.40 -17.56 17.43
C HIS A 86 -7.44 -18.71 17.24
N ALA A 87 -8.73 -18.52 17.47
CA ALA A 87 -9.84 -19.39 17.16
C ALA A 87 -10.28 -19.35 15.67
N ALA A 88 -10.43 -20.57 15.13
CA ALA A 88 -11.17 -21.00 13.95
C ALA A 88 -10.97 -20.26 12.62
N MET A 89 -10.68 -21.02 11.57
CA MET A 89 -10.73 -20.58 10.18
C MET A 89 -12.17 -20.17 9.81
N VAL A 90 -12.49 -18.88 9.87
CA VAL A 90 -13.82 -18.35 9.52
C VAL A 90 -13.75 -17.65 8.16
N ALA A 91 -14.67 -18.03 7.25
CA ALA A 91 -14.80 -17.36 5.96
C ALA A 91 -15.03 -15.86 6.16
N GLY A 92 -14.34 -15.04 5.37
CA GLY A 92 -14.43 -13.58 5.46
C GLY A 92 -13.59 -12.97 6.57
N ARG A 93 -12.78 -13.77 7.27
CA ARG A 93 -11.91 -13.33 8.40
C ARG A 93 -10.44 -13.72 8.19
N GLY A 94 -10.05 -13.99 6.94
CA GLY A 94 -8.71 -14.46 6.61
C GLY A 94 -7.57 -13.52 7.04
N ARG A 95 -6.47 -14.14 7.48
CA ARG A 95 -5.17 -13.56 7.83
C ARG A 95 -4.10 -14.11 6.87
N ASN A 96 -2.97 -13.42 6.71
CA ASN A 96 -1.93 -13.86 5.76
C ASN A 96 -2.47 -14.03 4.31
N VAL A 97 -3.49 -13.26 3.93
CA VAL A 97 -4.14 -13.39 2.62
C VAL A 97 -3.37 -12.59 1.57
N THR A 98 -3.20 -13.17 0.40
CA THR A 98 -2.68 -12.43 -0.77
C THR A 98 -3.84 -12.00 -1.67
N LEU A 99 -3.99 -10.69 -1.87
CA LEU A 99 -4.84 -10.10 -2.89
C LEU A 99 -3.93 -9.66 -4.05
N ALA A 100 -4.06 -10.31 -5.20
CA ALA A 100 -3.19 -10.11 -6.35
C ALA A 100 -3.97 -9.73 -7.61
N GLY A 101 -3.56 -8.64 -8.25
CA GLY A 101 -4.05 -8.24 -9.56
C GLY A 101 -3.32 -9.01 -10.66
N ALA A 102 -4.08 -9.64 -11.56
CA ALA A 102 -3.57 -10.38 -12.70
C ALA A 102 -3.98 -9.70 -14.00
N SER A 103 -3.01 -9.48 -14.88
CA SER A 103 -3.24 -8.96 -16.22
C SER A 103 -2.49 -9.80 -17.25
N HIS A 104 -3.12 -10.00 -18.40
CA HIS A 104 -2.57 -10.80 -19.50
C HIS A 104 -1.62 -9.99 -20.40
N MET A 105 -1.48 -8.67 -20.20
CA MET A 105 -0.51 -7.85 -20.93
C MET A 105 0.35 -7.04 -19.97
N ALA A 106 1.66 -7.08 -20.20
CA ALA A 106 2.67 -6.26 -19.53
C ALA A 106 2.70 -4.85 -20.13
N LEU A 107 1.61 -4.10 -19.99
CA LEU A 107 1.55 -2.68 -20.32
C LEU A 107 1.38 -1.86 -19.04
N PRO A 108 2.01 -0.67 -18.95
CA PRO A 108 1.75 0.26 -17.85
C PRO A 108 0.24 0.58 -17.83
N TYR A 109 -0.35 0.61 -16.63
CA TYR A 109 -1.79 0.83 -16.38
C TYR A 109 -2.75 -0.29 -16.80
N ASN A 110 -2.26 -1.45 -17.23
CA ASN A 110 -3.12 -2.59 -17.57
C ASN A 110 -3.43 -3.51 -16.37
N SER A 111 -3.19 -3.04 -15.15
CA SER A 111 -3.59 -3.74 -13.91
C SER A 111 -5.11 -3.66 -13.68
N PRO A 112 -5.71 -4.63 -12.98
CA PRO A 112 -7.06 -4.50 -12.45
C PRO A 112 -7.15 -3.22 -11.61
N GLN A 113 -8.21 -2.45 -11.84
CA GLN A 113 -8.43 -1.20 -11.13
C GLN A 113 -9.44 -1.41 -10.00
N LEU A 114 -9.01 -1.17 -8.77
CA LEU A 114 -9.90 -1.00 -7.62
C LEU A 114 -10.33 0.47 -7.58
N TYR A 115 -11.63 0.70 -7.52
CA TYR A 115 -12.23 2.02 -7.58
C TYR A 115 -13.50 2.05 -6.75
N ASN A 116 -13.89 3.23 -6.26
CA ASN A 116 -15.11 3.36 -5.50
C ASN A 116 -15.65 4.79 -5.63
N VAL A 117 -16.84 4.93 -6.21
CA VAL A 117 -17.50 6.23 -6.42
C VAL A 117 -18.57 6.56 -5.38
N ASP A 118 -18.84 5.66 -4.42
CA ASP A 118 -20.04 5.70 -3.58
C ASP A 118 -19.92 6.64 -2.35
N SER A 119 -19.23 7.78 -2.47
CA SER A 119 -19.02 8.77 -1.39
C SER A 119 -18.61 8.15 -0.05
N SER A 120 -17.71 7.17 -0.13
CA SER A 120 -17.13 6.51 1.02
C SER A 120 -15.82 7.18 1.42
N GLU A 121 -15.26 6.80 2.57
CA GLU A 121 -13.95 7.26 2.99
C GLU A 121 -12.78 6.57 2.24
N TYR A 122 -13.00 5.37 1.67
CA TYR A 122 -11.94 4.54 1.11
C TYR A 122 -12.39 3.61 -0.02
N THR A 123 -11.46 3.24 -0.91
CA THR A 123 -11.66 2.16 -1.89
C THR A 123 -11.42 0.79 -1.24
N LEU A 124 -10.35 0.63 -0.46
CA LEU A 124 -10.04 -0.62 0.26
C LEU A 124 -9.68 -0.35 1.72
N PHE A 125 -10.39 -1.00 2.65
CA PHE A 125 -10.08 -0.98 4.08
C PHE A 125 -9.57 -2.34 4.56
N VAL A 126 -8.29 -2.38 4.92
CA VAL A 126 -7.62 -3.54 5.52
C VAL A 126 -7.75 -3.48 7.04
N ARG A 127 -8.29 -4.55 7.63
CA ARG A 127 -8.62 -4.69 9.05
C ARG A 127 -8.13 -5.99 9.70
N SER A 128 -7.44 -6.83 8.94
CA SER A 128 -6.91 -8.13 9.38
C SER A 128 -5.39 -8.20 9.11
N PRO A 129 -4.61 -8.94 9.93
CA PRO A 129 -3.15 -8.92 9.83
C PRO A 129 -2.61 -9.62 8.58
N ALA A 130 -1.41 -9.19 8.22
CA ALA A 130 -0.52 -9.83 7.25
C ALA A 130 -1.10 -9.98 5.83
N TRP A 131 -2.01 -9.08 5.47
CA TRP A 131 -2.47 -9.00 4.08
C TRP A 131 -1.33 -8.54 3.17
N ARG A 132 -1.21 -9.19 2.01
CA ARG A 132 -0.36 -8.76 0.91
C ARG A 132 -1.23 -8.27 -0.23
N ILE A 133 -1.00 -7.05 -0.71
CA ILE A 133 -1.74 -6.44 -1.82
C ILE A 133 -0.76 -6.13 -2.94
N THR A 134 -1.00 -6.72 -4.12
CA THR A 134 -0.04 -6.60 -5.22
C THR A 134 -0.67 -6.49 -6.60
N GLY A 135 -0.02 -5.75 -7.51
CA GLY A 135 -0.38 -5.74 -8.93
C GLY A 135 -1.65 -4.96 -9.29
N PHE A 136 -2.11 -4.05 -8.44
CA PHE A 136 -3.34 -3.26 -8.68
C PHE A 136 -3.06 -1.83 -9.12
N ARG A 137 -4.02 -1.26 -9.85
CA ARG A 137 -4.26 0.18 -9.84
C ARG A 137 -5.31 0.48 -8.77
N ILE A 138 -4.98 1.32 -7.80
CA ILE A 138 -5.88 1.72 -6.72
C ILE A 138 -6.13 3.21 -6.86
N VAL A 139 -7.39 3.57 -7.09
CA VAL A 139 -7.77 4.96 -7.35
C VAL A 139 -8.39 5.58 -6.10
N ALA A 140 -7.92 6.79 -5.79
CA ALA A 140 -8.48 7.68 -4.80
C ALA A 140 -9.10 8.89 -5.52
N ASP A 141 -10.37 9.17 -5.30
CA ASP A 141 -11.08 10.29 -5.92
C ASP A 141 -12.11 10.90 -4.98
N ALA A 142 -12.95 11.82 -5.47
CA ALA A 142 -13.97 12.46 -4.66
C ALA A 142 -15.00 11.49 -4.04
N GLY A 143 -15.21 10.31 -4.65
CA GLY A 143 -16.11 9.27 -4.12
C GLY A 143 -15.44 8.35 -3.11
N ALA A 144 -14.12 8.22 -3.15
CA ALA A 144 -13.33 7.54 -2.14
C ALA A 144 -11.97 8.23 -2.01
N PRO A 145 -11.84 9.23 -1.11
CA PRO A 145 -10.65 10.05 -1.04
C PRO A 145 -9.43 9.26 -0.58
N ARG A 146 -9.60 8.07 0.01
CA ARG A 146 -8.48 7.18 0.38
C ARG A 146 -8.45 5.97 -0.54
N GLY A 147 -7.38 5.81 -1.31
CA GLY A 147 -7.22 4.62 -2.15
C GLY A 147 -7.14 3.35 -1.30
N LEU A 148 -6.37 3.39 -0.22
CA LEU A 148 -6.32 2.34 0.78
C LEU A 148 -6.27 2.94 2.18
N LEU A 149 -7.09 2.38 3.06
CA LEU A 149 -7.06 2.60 4.49
C LEU A 149 -6.61 1.32 5.19
N ALA A 150 -5.68 1.42 6.12
CA ALA A 150 -5.34 0.33 7.04
C ALA A 150 -5.27 0.88 8.44
N GLU A 151 -5.93 0.21 9.39
CA GLU A 151 -5.97 0.67 10.77
C GLU A 151 -5.69 -0.47 11.74
N MET A 152 -5.15 -0.06 12.89
CA MET A 152 -5.10 -0.91 14.05
C MET A 152 -5.76 -0.20 15.24
N ALA A 153 -6.87 -0.76 15.74
CA ALA A 153 -7.57 -0.27 16.91
C ALA A 153 -7.11 -1.07 18.14
N GLN A 154 -6.53 -0.39 19.13
CA GLN A 154 -5.95 -1.00 20.35
C GLN A 154 -6.98 -1.72 21.25
N ALA A 155 -8.28 -1.54 21.03
CA ALA A 155 -9.31 -1.91 21.99
C ALA A 155 -9.42 -3.43 22.22
N ALA A 156 -8.70 -3.92 23.23
CA ALA A 156 -8.91 -5.19 23.94
C ALA A 156 -8.67 -6.49 23.15
N ASN A 157 -8.06 -6.46 21.96
CA ASN A 157 -7.75 -7.68 21.20
C ASN A 157 -9.04 -8.53 21.06
N THR A 158 -10.22 -7.94 20.89
CA THR A 158 -11.46 -8.71 20.71
C THR A 158 -11.63 -9.08 19.24
N ALA A 159 -12.51 -10.04 18.94
CA ALA A 159 -12.73 -10.60 17.59
C ALA A 159 -13.25 -9.58 16.54
N ASP A 160 -13.55 -8.35 16.96
CA ASP A 160 -14.13 -7.27 16.16
C ASP A 160 -13.23 -6.02 16.16
N THR A 161 -11.91 -6.23 16.23
CA THR A 161 -10.91 -5.15 16.22
C THR A 161 -10.20 -5.06 14.88
N ASN A 162 -10.00 -3.82 14.40
CA ASN A 162 -9.13 -3.58 13.25
C ASN A 162 -7.69 -3.88 13.68
N TRP A 163 -7.01 -4.76 12.94
CA TRP A 163 -5.68 -5.24 13.31
C TRP A 163 -4.83 -5.51 12.07
N ALA A 164 -4.60 -4.50 11.23
CA ALA A 164 -3.90 -4.66 9.95
C ALA A 164 -2.36 -4.73 10.03
N THR A 165 -1.79 -5.22 11.14
CA THR A 165 -0.33 -5.32 11.30
C THR A 165 0.29 -6.29 10.30
N GLY A 166 1.52 -6.04 9.84
CA GLY A 166 2.21 -6.87 8.86
C GLY A 166 1.73 -6.67 7.43
N LEU A 167 1.02 -5.57 7.15
CA LEU A 167 0.54 -5.23 5.81
C LEU A 167 1.72 -5.06 4.85
N GLN A 168 1.66 -5.78 3.73
CA GLN A 168 2.59 -5.62 2.62
C GLN A 168 1.85 -5.13 1.38
N ILE A 169 2.40 -4.13 0.71
CA ILE A 169 1.89 -3.57 -0.53
C ILE A 169 3.05 -3.55 -1.53
N ASP A 170 2.90 -4.21 -2.67
CA ASP A 170 3.94 -4.22 -3.68
C ASP A 170 3.43 -4.15 -5.12
N HIS A 171 4.18 -3.54 -6.04
CA HIS A 171 3.81 -3.46 -7.46
C HIS A 171 2.42 -2.84 -7.72
N CYS A 172 2.00 -1.91 -6.85
CA CYS A 172 0.72 -1.21 -6.98
C CYS A 172 0.93 0.20 -7.52
N THR A 173 -0.08 0.71 -8.24
CA THR A 173 -0.16 2.12 -8.65
C THR A 173 -1.31 2.80 -7.92
N PHE A 174 -0.99 3.75 -7.06
CA PHE A 174 -1.94 4.64 -6.40
C PHE A 174 -2.10 5.91 -7.23
N TYR A 175 -3.34 6.20 -7.61
CA TYR A 175 -3.64 7.36 -8.43
C TYR A 175 -4.69 8.23 -7.75
N GLY A 176 -4.31 9.46 -7.42
CA GLY A 176 -5.21 10.50 -6.93
C GLY A 176 -5.87 11.25 -8.07
N TYR A 177 -7.16 11.57 -7.92
CA TYR A 177 -7.77 12.66 -8.67
C TYR A 177 -7.31 13.99 -8.07
N VAL A 178 -7.05 15.00 -8.92
CA VAL A 178 -6.57 16.32 -8.52
C VAL A 178 -7.73 17.14 -7.91
N ASP A 179 -8.23 16.67 -6.76
CA ASP A 179 -9.19 17.36 -5.93
C ASP A 179 -8.71 17.37 -4.47
N THR A 180 -9.29 18.27 -3.71
CA THR A 180 -8.79 18.89 -2.48
C THR A 180 -8.72 17.96 -1.25
N SER A 181 -9.23 16.72 -1.35
CA SER A 181 -9.41 15.80 -0.22
C SER A 181 -8.73 14.42 -0.36
N ASN A 182 -7.97 14.15 -1.42
CA ASN A 182 -7.54 12.79 -1.73
C ASN A 182 -6.17 12.42 -1.11
N GLY A 183 -6.11 11.29 -0.42
CA GLY A 183 -4.89 10.60 0.05
C GLY A 183 -4.73 9.24 -0.63
N GLY A 184 -3.51 8.87 -1.02
CA GLY A 184 -3.26 7.60 -1.71
C GLY A 184 -3.41 6.41 -0.78
N LEU A 185 -2.50 6.33 0.18
CA LEU A 185 -2.41 5.28 1.18
C LEU A 185 -2.40 5.91 2.57
N LEU A 186 -3.46 5.68 3.33
CA LEU A 186 -3.56 6.09 4.72
C LEU A 186 -3.44 4.90 5.64
N ILE A 187 -2.56 5.04 6.63
CA ILE A 187 -2.25 4.00 7.58
C ILE A 187 -2.32 4.58 8.99
N SER A 188 -3.06 3.94 9.86
CA SER A 188 -3.15 4.32 11.27
C SER A 188 -2.63 3.18 12.13
N ALA A 189 -1.65 3.49 12.97
CA ALA A 189 -1.21 2.64 14.07
C ALA A 189 -0.63 1.26 13.71
N LEU A 190 0.01 1.05 12.56
CA LEU A 190 0.58 -0.27 12.24
C LEU A 190 1.92 -0.54 12.94
N GLY A 191 2.13 -1.80 13.35
CA GLY A 191 3.39 -2.26 13.95
C GLY A 191 4.46 -2.67 12.93
N ASP A 192 4.06 -3.13 11.73
CA ASP A 192 4.95 -3.53 10.63
C ASP A 192 4.25 -3.25 9.29
N LEU A 193 4.81 -2.33 8.51
CA LEU A 193 4.33 -1.94 7.19
C LEU A 193 5.45 -2.11 6.15
N LYS A 194 5.11 -2.69 4.99
CA LYS A 194 6.03 -2.84 3.87
C LYS A 194 5.41 -2.30 2.60
N VAL A 195 6.06 -1.35 1.95
CA VAL A 195 5.65 -0.74 0.69
C VAL A 195 6.81 -0.80 -0.29
N TYR A 196 6.66 -1.58 -1.36
CA TYR A 196 7.75 -1.86 -2.31
C TYR A 196 7.31 -1.68 -3.76
N HIS A 197 8.17 -1.12 -4.62
CA HIS A 197 7.92 -1.08 -6.07
C HIS A 197 6.57 -0.47 -6.47
N CYS A 198 6.08 0.49 -5.69
CA CYS A 198 4.80 1.15 -5.91
C CYS A 198 4.99 2.49 -6.64
N LEU A 199 3.96 2.91 -7.36
CA LEU A 199 3.86 4.25 -7.94
C LEU A 199 2.75 5.01 -7.22
N PHE A 200 3.03 6.24 -6.79
CA PHE A 200 2.07 7.16 -6.19
C PHE A 200 2.05 8.45 -7.01
N GLY A 201 0.90 8.84 -7.53
CA GLY A 201 0.77 10.06 -8.34
C GLY A 201 -0.60 10.72 -8.24
N GLY A 202 -0.63 12.06 -8.40
CA GLY A 202 -1.87 12.82 -8.60
C GLY A 202 -2.55 13.34 -7.32
N PHE A 203 -1.80 13.62 -6.25
CA PHE A 203 -2.33 14.03 -4.94
C PHE A 203 -2.08 15.54 -4.64
N GLY A 204 -2.91 16.46 -5.15
CA GLY A 204 -2.61 17.90 -5.25
C GLY A 204 -3.08 18.88 -4.15
N SER A 205 -3.48 18.44 -2.95
CA SER A 205 -4.44 19.12 -2.02
C SER A 205 -4.33 20.64 -1.71
N SER A 206 -5.47 21.28 -1.37
CA SER A 206 -5.50 22.58 -0.67
C SER A 206 -6.16 22.56 0.72
N SER A 207 -7.00 21.58 1.07
CA SER A 207 -7.78 21.65 2.31
C SER A 207 -8.38 20.32 2.71
N LEU A 208 -7.63 19.49 3.44
CA LEU A 208 -8.24 18.65 4.46
C LEU A 208 -7.15 18.22 5.45
N ALA A 209 -7.16 18.91 6.58
CA ALA A 209 -6.56 18.42 7.80
C ALA A 209 -7.42 17.26 8.32
N ALA A 210 -6.83 16.09 8.56
CA ALA A 210 -7.47 15.11 9.42
C ALA A 210 -6.42 14.40 10.28
N LEU A 211 -6.46 14.72 11.57
CA LEU A 211 -6.14 13.89 12.74
C LEU A 211 -4.77 13.19 12.71
N GLY A 212 -3.73 14.05 12.73
CA GLY A 212 -2.33 13.69 12.92
C GLY A 212 -1.41 14.16 11.79
N ASN A 213 -1.71 15.31 11.16
CA ASN A 213 -0.97 15.96 10.07
C ASN A 213 -0.88 15.17 8.75
N GLU A 214 -2.04 14.76 8.23
CA GLU A 214 -2.24 14.21 6.89
C GLU A 214 -2.01 15.23 5.77
N THR A 215 -0.79 15.28 5.28
CA THR A 215 -0.57 15.71 3.91
C THR A 215 0.45 14.77 3.31
N GLY A 216 0.08 13.85 2.42
CA GLY A 216 1.00 12.83 1.91
C GLY A 216 0.32 11.86 0.95
N SER A 217 1.06 11.31 -0.02
CA SER A 217 0.58 10.15 -0.79
C SER A 217 0.65 8.83 0.02
N LEU A 218 1.51 8.81 1.06
CA LEU A 218 1.63 7.79 2.09
C LEU A 218 1.66 8.49 3.47
N VAL A 219 0.71 8.17 4.36
CA VAL A 219 0.65 8.73 5.73
C VAL A 219 0.53 7.62 6.76
N THR A 220 1.29 7.69 7.86
CA THR A 220 1.21 6.76 8.99
C THR A 220 1.04 7.48 10.34
N THR A 221 0.16 7.06 11.25
CA THR A 221 0.05 7.69 12.60
C THR A 221 0.43 6.73 13.74
N PRO A 222 1.18 7.17 14.77
CA PRO A 222 1.60 6.33 15.89
C PRO A 222 0.47 6.10 16.92
N PRO A 223 0.47 4.92 17.57
CA PRO A 223 0.50 4.90 19.03
C PRO A 223 1.58 3.96 19.60
N PHE A 224 2.46 3.39 18.77
CA PHE A 224 3.46 2.42 19.23
C PHE A 224 4.88 2.96 19.31
N THR A 225 5.59 2.49 20.32
CA THR A 225 7.01 2.75 20.56
C THR A 225 7.96 2.07 19.56
N ASN A 226 7.47 1.09 18.77
CA ASN A 226 8.28 0.32 17.81
C ASN A 226 7.60 0.10 16.44
N SER A 227 6.77 1.04 15.96
CA SER A 227 6.22 0.94 14.60
C SER A 227 7.34 0.99 13.56
N GLN A 228 7.44 -0.03 12.71
CA GLN A 228 8.38 -0.03 11.58
C GLN A 228 7.61 0.10 10.28
N ALA A 229 8.02 1.03 9.41
CA ALA A 229 7.70 0.91 7.99
C ALA A 229 8.97 0.81 7.15
N GLN A 230 8.85 0.02 6.09
CA GLN A 230 9.83 -0.06 5.03
C GLN A 230 9.19 0.44 3.74
N ILE A 231 9.74 1.51 3.19
CA ILE A 231 9.27 2.13 1.96
C ILE A 231 10.45 2.13 0.99
N ARG A 232 10.40 1.25 -0.02
CA ARG A 232 11.54 1.03 -0.91
C ARG A 232 11.18 0.97 -2.38
N ASP A 233 12.10 1.46 -3.22
CA ASP A 233 12.00 1.36 -4.67
C ASP A 233 10.66 1.88 -5.23
N CYS A 234 10.06 2.87 -4.56
CA CYS A 234 8.79 3.47 -4.97
C CYS A 234 9.03 4.77 -5.74
N ASN A 235 8.08 5.13 -6.59
CA ASN A 235 8.03 6.41 -7.29
C ASN A 235 6.89 7.26 -6.73
N PHE A 236 7.22 8.45 -6.26
CA PHE A 236 6.28 9.44 -5.73
C PHE A 236 6.35 10.70 -6.60
N SER A 237 5.28 10.99 -7.33
CA SER A 237 5.20 12.12 -8.25
C SER A 237 3.91 12.90 -8.05
N ASP A 238 3.86 14.14 -8.56
CA ASP A 238 2.64 14.96 -8.66
C ASP A 238 1.82 15.01 -7.35
N SER A 239 2.50 15.07 -6.20
CA SER A 239 1.88 15.04 -4.87
C SER A 239 2.38 16.18 -4.02
N LYS A 240 1.47 16.89 -3.33
CA LYS A 240 1.83 18.03 -2.46
C LYS A 240 2.80 17.60 -1.37
N PHE A 241 2.64 16.38 -0.87
CA PHE A 241 3.57 15.72 0.01
C PHE A 241 3.65 14.27 -0.42
N ASN A 242 4.85 13.70 -0.44
CA ASN A 242 5.03 12.36 -0.97
C ASN A 242 4.91 11.33 0.16
N ILE A 243 5.71 11.47 1.21
CA ILE A 243 5.77 10.51 2.32
C ILE A 243 5.66 11.26 3.65
N VAL A 244 4.76 10.81 4.54
CA VAL A 244 4.62 11.35 5.90
C VAL A 244 4.58 10.21 6.91
N VAL A 245 5.63 10.14 7.73
CA VAL A 245 5.90 8.99 8.60
C VAL A 245 6.38 9.46 9.97
N PRO A 246 5.49 10.05 10.80
CA PRO A 246 5.81 10.57 12.13
C PRO A 246 5.93 9.47 13.20
N PHE A 247 6.79 8.46 12.99
CA PHE A 247 7.15 7.48 14.02
C PHE A 247 8.66 7.28 14.12
N SER A 248 9.10 6.35 14.98
CA SER A 248 10.51 5.99 15.15
C SER A 248 10.83 4.72 14.36
N GLY A 249 11.97 4.67 13.67
CA GLY A 249 12.45 3.44 13.02
C GLY A 249 11.92 3.18 11.61
N ALA A 250 11.49 4.21 10.88
CA ALA A 250 11.17 4.10 9.46
C ALA A 250 12.43 3.84 8.62
N VAL A 251 12.29 3.05 7.57
CA VAL A 251 13.34 2.80 6.57
C VAL A 251 12.82 3.19 5.19
N ILE A 252 13.30 4.31 4.67
CA ILE A 252 12.90 4.92 3.40
C ILE A 252 14.11 4.90 2.46
N LEU A 253 14.16 3.93 1.54
CA LEU A 253 15.34 3.64 0.73
C LEU A 253 15.06 3.56 -0.77
N ASP A 254 16.00 4.02 -1.59
CA ASP A 254 16.00 3.79 -3.04
C ASP A 254 14.72 4.29 -3.77
N ASN A 255 14.05 5.31 -3.23
CA ASN A 255 12.83 5.87 -3.82
C ASN A 255 13.14 7.03 -4.78
N LEU A 256 12.24 7.27 -5.74
CA LEU A 256 12.17 8.48 -6.54
C LEU A 256 11.09 9.39 -5.96
N VAL A 257 11.44 10.59 -5.51
CA VAL A 257 10.52 11.49 -4.80
C VAL A 257 10.51 12.87 -5.45
N GLY A 258 9.37 13.30 -5.99
CA GLY A 258 9.15 14.68 -6.45
C GLY A 258 9.94 15.11 -7.69
N THR A 259 10.54 14.19 -8.45
CA THR A 259 11.34 14.50 -9.65
C THR A 259 10.51 14.61 -10.94
N GLN A 260 9.31 14.02 -10.97
CA GLN A 260 8.46 13.93 -12.16
C GLN A 260 7.19 14.81 -12.07
N ASN A 261 7.29 16.00 -11.47
CA ASN A 261 6.16 16.92 -11.31
C ASN A 261 5.82 17.69 -12.62
N GLY A 262 5.56 16.97 -13.71
CA GLY A 262 5.42 17.56 -15.05
C GLY A 262 3.99 17.76 -15.55
N THR A 263 3.00 17.04 -14.98
CA THR A 263 1.67 16.96 -15.62
C THR A 263 0.57 17.65 -14.82
N ASN A 264 0.66 17.71 -13.48
CA ASN A 264 -0.35 18.36 -12.61
C ASN A 264 0.30 19.01 -11.37
N ALA A 265 1.34 19.81 -11.61
CA ALA A 265 2.26 20.39 -10.61
C ALA A 265 1.66 21.51 -9.72
N LEU A 266 0.52 21.26 -9.06
CA LEU A 266 0.06 22.11 -7.94
C LEU A 266 0.86 21.84 -6.65
N ALA A 267 1.69 20.79 -6.65
CA ALA A 267 2.58 20.43 -5.56
C ALA A 267 3.84 21.32 -5.53
N VAL A 268 3.70 22.53 -5.00
CA VAL A 268 4.83 23.43 -4.70
C VAL A 268 5.76 22.86 -3.61
N LEU A 269 5.33 21.81 -2.89
CA LEU A 269 5.88 21.40 -1.59
C LEU A 269 6.16 19.89 -1.45
N GLY A 270 6.53 19.15 -2.51
CA GLY A 270 6.85 17.72 -2.38
C GLY A 270 7.96 17.41 -1.35
N GLY A 271 7.93 16.23 -0.70
CA GLY A 271 8.98 15.81 0.25
C GLY A 271 8.65 14.61 1.15
N ILE A 272 9.56 14.34 2.10
CA ILE A 272 9.46 13.32 3.17
C ILE A 272 9.35 14.03 4.53
N ASP A 273 8.21 13.92 5.19
CA ASP A 273 7.97 14.53 6.50
C ASP A 273 7.98 13.48 7.62
N LEU A 274 8.95 13.58 8.52
CA LEU A 274 9.04 12.77 9.73
C LEU A 274 8.76 13.60 11.01
N LEU A 275 8.39 14.88 10.88
CA LEU A 275 8.22 15.78 12.00
C LEU A 275 7.19 15.23 13.00
N GLY A 276 7.53 15.25 14.30
CA GLY A 276 6.68 14.72 15.36
C GLY A 276 6.89 13.22 15.67
N GLY A 277 7.77 12.54 14.93
CA GLY A 277 8.20 11.16 15.21
C GLY A 277 9.25 11.03 16.33
N GLY A 278 9.65 9.79 16.62
CA GLY A 278 10.56 9.44 17.73
C GLY A 278 12.05 9.31 17.38
N GLY A 279 12.43 9.51 16.11
CA GLY A 279 13.82 9.40 15.64
C GLY A 279 14.23 8.01 15.13
N ASN A 280 15.53 7.77 14.95
CA ASN A 280 16.13 6.52 14.47
C ASN A 280 15.60 6.07 13.09
N ASN A 281 15.17 7.02 12.26
CA ASN A 281 14.76 6.74 10.90
C ASN A 281 15.99 6.64 9.98
N VAL A 282 15.89 5.83 8.92
CA VAL A 282 16.91 5.73 7.87
C VAL A 282 16.29 6.17 6.56
N VAL A 283 16.72 7.32 6.06
CA VAL A 283 16.33 7.89 4.77
C VAL A 283 17.57 7.94 3.89
N SER A 284 17.75 6.98 2.98
CA SER A 284 19.01 6.87 2.22
C SER A 284 18.80 6.41 0.78
N LYS A 285 19.75 6.77 -0.10
CA LYS A 285 19.78 6.39 -1.53
C LYS A 285 18.56 6.81 -2.35
N ASN A 286 17.75 7.73 -1.84
CA ASN A 286 16.62 8.24 -2.59
C ASN A 286 17.09 9.30 -3.59
N VAL A 287 16.36 9.46 -4.69
CA VAL A 287 16.50 10.60 -5.61
C VAL A 287 15.38 11.58 -5.28
N LEU A 288 15.77 12.73 -4.77
CA LEU A 288 14.87 13.66 -4.12
C LEU A 288 14.85 14.98 -4.92
N GLY A 289 13.69 15.30 -5.48
CA GLY A 289 13.39 16.51 -6.25
C GLY A 289 12.59 17.55 -5.45
N GLY A 290 12.25 18.68 -6.08
CA GLY A 290 11.52 19.79 -5.46
C GLY A 290 12.43 20.79 -4.70
N THR A 291 11.82 21.74 -3.98
CA THR A 291 12.53 22.80 -3.24
C THR A 291 12.94 22.31 -1.84
N TRP A 292 14.22 22.51 -1.49
CA TRP A 292 14.87 21.99 -0.28
C TRP A 292 15.04 23.01 0.86
N GLU A 293 14.86 24.29 0.55
CA GLU A 293 15.19 25.39 1.47
C GLU A 293 14.17 25.55 2.60
N THR A 294 14.46 26.43 3.58
CA THR A 294 13.64 26.74 4.75
C THR A 294 12.17 26.97 4.36
N GLY A 295 11.30 25.98 4.62
CA GLY A 295 9.92 25.92 4.12
C GLY A 295 9.59 24.68 3.27
N GLY A 296 10.58 23.87 2.91
CA GLY A 296 10.41 22.59 2.22
C GLY A 296 9.88 21.47 3.12
N MET A 297 9.43 20.37 2.49
CA MET A 297 8.75 19.26 3.19
C MET A 297 9.65 18.05 3.47
N TYR A 298 10.97 18.20 3.38
CA TYR A 298 11.95 17.23 3.87
C TYR A 298 12.30 17.56 5.32
N ARG A 299 11.69 16.84 6.27
CA ARG A 299 11.78 17.16 7.70
C ARG A 299 12.18 15.93 8.50
N GLN A 300 13.26 16.05 9.26
CA GLN A 300 13.70 15.04 10.23
C GLN A 300 12.79 15.03 11.47
N ALA A 301 12.66 13.86 12.10
CA ALA A 301 11.99 13.70 13.39
C ALA A 301 12.93 14.09 14.54
N ALA A 302 14.18 13.61 14.49
CA ALA A 302 15.21 13.84 15.50
C ALA A 302 16.62 13.76 14.92
N ASN A 303 17.63 14.26 15.66
CA ASN A 303 19.03 14.20 15.26
C ASN A 303 19.60 12.76 15.15
N SER A 304 18.87 11.75 15.64
CA SER A 304 19.21 10.34 15.48
C SER A 304 18.78 9.75 14.14
N ASP A 305 18.08 10.50 13.30
CA ASP A 305 17.75 10.08 11.94
C ASP A 305 18.98 10.10 11.04
N ASP A 306 19.16 9.06 10.24
CA ASP A 306 20.19 8.97 9.21
C ASP A 306 19.62 9.37 7.85
N TRP A 307 20.11 10.48 7.30
CA TRP A 307 19.72 11.00 5.98
C TRP A 307 20.82 10.85 4.91
N SER A 308 21.80 9.98 5.14
CA SER A 308 22.98 9.84 4.29
C SER A 308 22.67 9.27 2.90
N GLY A 309 23.49 9.62 1.89
CA GLY A 309 23.48 8.96 0.57
C GLY A 309 22.32 9.31 -0.37
N ASN A 310 21.53 10.35 -0.07
CA ASN A 310 20.46 10.79 -0.97
C ASN A 310 21.00 11.70 -2.09
N ILE A 311 20.43 11.57 -3.29
CA ILE A 311 20.71 12.47 -4.42
C ILE A 311 19.69 13.60 -4.40
N VAL A 312 20.17 14.84 -4.27
CA VAL A 312 19.33 16.04 -4.30
C VAL A 312 19.45 16.71 -5.67
N GLN A 313 18.34 16.82 -6.40
CA GLN A 313 18.31 17.55 -7.67
C GLN A 313 17.97 19.03 -7.41
N GLY A 314 18.92 19.95 -7.62
CA GLY A 314 18.61 21.38 -7.87
C GLY A 314 19.00 22.47 -6.86
N GLY A 315 19.97 22.30 -5.95
CA GLY A 315 20.47 23.44 -5.15
C GLY A 315 21.52 23.10 -4.09
N VAL A 316 22.35 24.08 -3.73
CA VAL A 316 23.34 23.99 -2.64
C VAL A 316 22.61 23.90 -1.30
N VAL A 317 22.86 22.84 -0.54
CA VAL A 317 22.20 22.57 0.75
C VAL A 317 22.84 23.40 1.86
N THR A 318 22.06 24.24 2.55
CA THR A 318 22.49 24.92 3.78
C THR A 318 21.85 24.23 4.97
N GLY A 319 22.64 23.62 5.87
CA GLY A 319 22.16 23.09 7.16
C GLY A 319 21.93 21.57 7.26
N MET A 320 22.05 20.81 6.16
CA MET A 320 22.19 19.35 6.20
C MET A 320 23.46 18.94 5.44
N ILE A 321 24.30 18.12 6.07
CA ILE A 321 25.41 17.47 5.36
C ILE A 321 24.74 16.40 4.49
N ASN A 322 24.60 16.66 3.19
CA ASN A 322 24.38 15.60 2.22
C ASN A 322 25.77 15.03 1.89
N PRO A 323 26.20 13.90 2.49
CA PRO A 323 27.44 13.30 2.04
C PRO A 323 27.15 12.78 0.63
N PRO A 324 27.90 13.21 -0.41
CA PRO A 324 27.81 12.59 -1.72
C PRO A 324 28.00 11.07 -1.60
N PHE A 325 27.64 10.31 -2.65
CA PHE A 325 27.75 8.83 -2.72
C PHE A 325 29.10 8.24 -2.27
N THR A 326 30.12 9.06 -2.14
CA THR A 326 31.36 8.75 -1.42
C THR A 326 31.22 9.13 0.05
N SER A 327 31.00 8.10 0.89
CA SER A 327 31.22 8.14 2.34
C SER A 327 32.33 9.13 2.74
N SER A 328 32.01 10.07 3.62
CA SER A 328 32.99 10.94 4.27
C SER A 328 33.27 10.54 5.73
N LYS A 329 33.01 9.27 6.10
CA LYS A 329 33.46 8.73 7.40
C LYS A 329 34.15 7.38 7.19
N PRO A 330 35.49 7.35 7.09
CA PRO A 330 36.24 6.10 6.93
C PRO A 330 36.27 5.19 8.17
N ASN A 331 35.67 5.57 9.31
CA ASN A 331 35.80 4.84 10.57
C ASN A 331 34.50 4.78 11.41
N GLN A 332 33.33 4.74 10.76
CA GLN A 332 32.06 4.33 11.40
C GLN A 332 31.37 3.28 10.53
#